data_AF-A0A2E7FCR9-F1
#
_entry.id   AF-A0A2E7FCR9-F1
#
_cell.length_a   1.000
_cell.length_b   1.000
_cell.length_c   1.000
_cell.angle_alpha   90.00
_cell.angle_beta   90.00
_cell.angle_gamma   90.00
#
_symmetry.space_group_name_H-M   'P 1'
#
loop_
_entity.id
_entity.type
_entity.pdbx_description
1 polymer ?
#
loop_
_entity_poly.entity_id
_entity_poly.type
_entity_poly.pdbx_seq_one_letter_code
_entity_poly.pdbx_strand_id
1 'polypeptide(L)'
;MQIAISQKVVFDKSSRETRDVLDQGWQEFASSINIRLYPIPNKINNVEEYIYKLQLDGIIFSGGNNIGSQNKILFKNKTLIKDDVSLSREKVEIKLLNWSIQNKKPVIGVCKGMQFINSYFDGKQGLINASKHVNKMHEVKFIDKEFIEIYGESQIVNSYHNFGINQKKLSPKLIPTSISDNEVESFKHINN
;
A
#
# COMPACT_ATOMS: atom_id res chain seq x y z
N MET A 1 18.81 -2.46 8.96
CA MET A 1 18.16 -2.19 7.67
C MET A 1 17.46 -0.84 7.71
N GLN A 2 17.62 0.00 6.69
CA GLN A 2 17.02 1.32 6.52
C GLN A 2 15.85 1.23 5.54
N ILE A 3 14.62 1.37 6.03
CA ILE A 3 13.42 1.15 5.22
C ILE A 3 12.65 2.46 5.06
N ALA A 4 12.40 2.87 3.82
CA ALA A 4 11.48 3.96 3.55
C ALA A 4 10.06 3.53 3.88
N ILE A 5 9.27 4.43 4.45
CA ILE A 5 7.84 4.22 4.64
C ILE A 5 7.04 5.40 4.11
N SER A 6 6.05 5.14 3.25
CA SER A 6 5.14 6.20 2.78
C SER A 6 4.19 6.65 3.90
N GLN A 7 3.72 7.89 3.81
CA GLN A 7 2.88 8.51 4.83
C GLN A 7 1.51 8.87 4.26
N LYS A 8 0.46 8.72 5.06
CA LYS A 8 -0.88 9.22 4.72
C LYS A 8 -0.85 10.75 4.72
N VAL A 9 -1.61 11.38 3.83
CA VAL A 9 -1.83 12.83 3.86
C VAL A 9 -3.18 13.13 4.49
N VAL A 10 -3.22 14.10 5.39
CA VAL A 10 -4.45 14.59 6.04
C VAL A 10 -4.52 16.10 5.92
N PHE A 11 -5.72 16.63 5.63
CA PHE A 11 -6.00 18.06 5.75
C PHE A 11 -6.67 18.33 7.09
N ASP A 12 -5.99 19.05 7.97
CA ASP A 12 -6.55 19.51 9.24
C ASP A 12 -7.36 20.80 8.99
N LYS A 13 -8.68 20.70 9.13
CA LYS A 13 -9.59 21.82 8.89
C LYS A 13 -9.40 22.96 9.89
N SER A 14 -8.92 22.66 11.11
CA SER A 14 -8.78 23.65 12.18
C SER A 14 -7.61 24.61 11.91
N SER A 15 -6.43 24.05 11.65
CA SER A 15 -5.22 24.80 11.28
C SER A 15 -5.16 25.20 9.81
N ARG A 16 -5.98 24.58 8.95
CA ARG A 16 -5.93 24.68 7.47
C ARG A 16 -4.60 24.18 6.90
N GLU A 17 -3.97 23.22 7.56
CA GLU A 17 -2.70 22.63 7.13
C GLU A 17 -2.92 21.25 6.50
N THR A 18 -2.06 20.93 5.53
CA THR A 18 -1.92 19.56 5.01
C THR A 18 -0.71 18.92 5.66
N ARG A 19 -0.91 17.77 6.32
CA ARG A 19 0.11 17.06 7.10
C ARG A 19 0.35 15.67 6.56
N ASP A 20 1.60 15.25 6.66
CA ASP A 20 1.98 13.84 6.54
C ASP A 20 1.81 13.19 7.91
N VAL A 21 1.14 12.03 7.95
CA VAL A 21 0.87 11.28 9.18
C VAL A 21 1.17 9.80 8.98
N LEU A 22 1.68 9.17 10.03
CA LEU A 22 1.99 7.75 10.09
C LEU A 22 1.48 7.16 11.39
N ASP A 23 0.91 5.95 11.32
CA ASP A 23 0.47 5.20 12.49
C ASP A 23 1.67 4.81 13.37
N GLN A 24 1.54 4.98 14.68
CA GLN A 24 2.59 4.64 15.65
C GLN A 24 2.88 3.14 15.70
N GLY A 25 1.91 2.28 15.36
CA GLY A 25 2.12 0.84 15.27
C GLY A 25 3.20 0.43 14.28
N TRP A 26 3.51 1.26 13.28
CA TRP A 26 4.66 1.02 12.39
C TRP A 26 5.99 1.11 13.12
N GLN A 27 6.12 2.00 14.11
CA GLN A 27 7.33 2.13 14.90
C GLN A 27 7.50 0.95 15.88
N GLU A 28 6.40 0.47 16.45
CA GLU A 28 6.38 -0.75 17.27
C GLU A 28 6.83 -1.96 16.45
N PHE A 29 6.25 -2.17 15.26
CA PHE A 29 6.65 -3.20 14.32
C PHE A 29 8.13 -3.09 13.93
N ALA A 30 8.60 -1.89 13.59
CA ALA A 30 9.99 -1.67 13.22
C ALA A 30 10.96 -2.08 14.34
N SER A 31 10.59 -1.78 15.58
CA SER A 31 11.37 -2.11 16.77
C SER A 31 11.40 -3.63 17.00
N SER A 32 10.28 -4.33 16.79
CA SER A 32 10.19 -5.78 17.01
C SER A 32 11.04 -6.62 16.05
N ILE A 33 11.36 -6.08 14.87
CA ILE A 33 12.22 -6.75 13.87
C ILE A 33 13.56 -6.03 13.63
N ASN A 34 13.93 -5.08 14.51
CA ASN A 34 15.19 -4.35 14.47
C ASN A 34 15.49 -3.66 13.11
N ILE A 35 14.50 -2.96 12.56
CA ILE A 35 14.64 -2.11 11.37
C ILE A 35 14.47 -0.63 11.72
N ARG A 36 15.06 0.25 10.91
CA ARG A 36 14.88 1.71 11.03
C ARG A 36 13.94 2.18 9.94
N LEU A 37 12.82 2.79 10.33
CA LEU A 37 11.89 3.41 9.39
C LEU A 37 12.29 4.86 9.11
N TYR A 38 12.26 5.23 7.84
CA TYR A 38 12.43 6.59 7.34
C TYR A 38 11.11 7.06 6.71
N PRO A 39 10.28 7.83 7.43
CA PRO A 39 9.06 8.39 6.89
C PRO A 39 9.39 9.33 5.72
N ILE A 40 8.86 9.02 4.54
CA ILE A 40 9.15 9.80 3.33
C ILE A 40 8.10 10.92 3.19
N PRO A 41 8.52 12.20 3.12
CA PRO A 41 7.59 13.31 2.92
C PRO A 41 6.85 13.22 1.58
N ASN A 42 5.60 13.64 1.54
CA ASN A 42 4.81 13.62 0.29
C ASN A 42 5.01 14.88 -0.59
N LYS A 43 5.76 15.88 -0.10
CA LYS A 43 6.14 17.09 -0.83
C LYS A 43 7.66 17.20 -0.95
N ILE A 44 8.25 16.37 -1.81
CA ILE A 44 9.67 16.40 -2.14
C ILE A 44 9.85 16.94 -3.55
N ASN A 45 10.70 17.95 -3.72
CA ASN A 45 11.01 18.52 -5.04
C ASN A 45 11.81 17.51 -5.90
N ASN A 46 12.91 17.00 -5.35
CA ASN A 46 13.77 16.01 -6.00
C ASN A 46 13.77 14.69 -5.22
N VAL A 47 12.82 13.80 -5.55
CA VAL A 47 12.65 12.51 -4.86
C VAL A 47 13.88 11.60 -5.08
N GLU A 48 14.50 11.63 -6.25
CA GLU A 48 15.65 10.78 -6.57
C GLU A 48 16.86 11.15 -5.72
N GLU A 49 17.18 12.43 -5.64
CA GLU A 49 18.26 12.93 -4.77
C GLU A 49 17.97 12.66 -3.29
N TYR A 50 16.72 12.85 -2.86
CA TYR A 50 16.29 12.58 -1.49
C TYR A 50 16.51 11.11 -1.12
N ILE A 51 16.06 10.19 -1.97
CA ILE A 51 16.25 8.74 -1.78
C ILE A 51 17.73 8.35 -1.80
N TYR A 52 18.50 8.89 -2.73
CA TYR A 52 19.93 8.58 -2.88
C TYR A 52 20.71 8.87 -1.59
N LYS A 53 20.43 10.00 -0.93
CA LYS A 53 21.09 10.40 0.32
C LYS A 53 20.76 9.49 1.51
N LEU A 54 19.61 8.83 1.51
CA LEU A 54 19.14 8.00 2.62
C LEU A 54 19.72 6.58 2.63
N GLN A 55 20.31 6.13 1.52
CA GLN A 55 20.89 4.78 1.39
C GLN A 55 19.92 3.67 1.86
N LEU A 56 18.71 3.69 1.30
CA LEU A 56 17.63 2.80 1.69
C LEU A 56 17.88 1.36 1.22
N ASP A 57 17.46 0.41 2.06
CA ASP A 57 17.53 -1.03 1.83
C ASP A 57 16.23 -1.60 1.26
N GLY A 58 15.11 -0.89 1.39
CA GLY A 58 13.80 -1.33 0.92
C GLY A 58 12.71 -0.30 1.21
N ILE A 59 11.48 -0.62 0.79
CA ILE A 59 10.33 0.29 0.89
C ILE A 59 9.11 -0.44 1.47
N ILE A 60 8.40 0.25 2.36
CA ILE A 60 7.04 -0.07 2.81
C ILE A 60 6.10 1.02 2.27
N PHE A 61 5.11 0.63 1.47
CA PHE A 61 3.97 1.48 1.16
C PHE A 61 2.85 1.23 2.19
N SER A 62 2.58 2.23 3.03
CA SER A 62 1.61 2.12 4.11
C SER A 62 0.15 2.17 3.62
N GLY A 63 -0.79 1.89 4.51
CA GLY A 63 -2.22 2.12 4.27
C GLY A 63 -2.63 3.61 4.24
N GLY A 64 -3.94 3.85 4.20
CA GLY A 64 -4.57 5.19 4.23
C GLY A 64 -4.66 5.87 2.87
N ASN A 65 -5.49 6.93 2.76
CA ASN A 65 -5.91 7.56 1.50
C ASN A 65 -6.54 6.58 0.49
N ASN A 66 -7.22 7.10 -0.52
CA ASN A 66 -7.68 6.34 -1.68
C ASN A 66 -6.73 6.54 -2.87
N ILE A 67 -6.71 5.58 -3.79
CA ILE A 67 -5.93 5.66 -5.03
C ILE A 67 -6.65 6.55 -6.04
N GLY A 68 -5.92 7.54 -6.55
CA GLY A 68 -6.36 8.49 -7.55
C GLY A 68 -6.10 8.04 -8.98
N SER A 69 -4.98 7.36 -9.27
CA SER A 69 -4.52 7.12 -10.65
C SER A 69 -5.51 6.32 -11.51
N GLN A 70 -6.13 5.27 -10.97
CA GLN A 70 -7.05 4.40 -11.71
C GLN A 70 -8.54 4.67 -11.51
N ASN A 71 -8.91 5.40 -10.47
CA ASN A 71 -10.31 5.70 -10.16
C ASN A 71 -10.82 6.93 -10.93
N LYS A 72 -10.49 7.05 -12.23
CA LYS A 72 -10.96 8.15 -13.10
C LYS A 72 -12.50 8.19 -13.20
N ILE A 73 -13.15 7.03 -13.07
CA ILE A 73 -14.62 6.91 -13.13
C ILE A 73 -15.26 7.14 -11.75
N LEU A 74 -14.59 6.73 -10.68
CA LEU A 74 -15.13 6.78 -9.31
C LEU A 74 -14.93 8.13 -8.63
N PHE A 75 -13.83 8.84 -8.94
CA PHE A 75 -13.54 10.17 -8.39
C PHE A 75 -13.43 11.18 -9.54
N LYS A 76 -14.46 12.01 -9.72
CA LYS A 76 -14.46 13.06 -10.75
C LYS A 76 -13.38 14.12 -10.51
N ASN A 77 -13.16 14.50 -9.25
CA ASN A 77 -12.27 15.62 -8.89
C ASN A 77 -11.02 15.19 -8.10
N LYS A 78 -10.95 13.94 -7.61
CA LYS A 78 -9.77 13.33 -6.94
C LYS A 78 -9.14 14.25 -5.90
N THR A 79 -9.95 14.72 -4.97
CA THR A 79 -9.51 15.69 -3.96
C THR A 79 -9.22 15.01 -2.63
N LEU A 80 -8.24 15.55 -1.90
CA LEU A 80 -7.94 15.08 -0.55
C LEU A 80 -9.14 15.22 0.39
N ILE A 81 -9.88 16.34 0.28
CA ILE A 81 -10.97 16.66 1.22
C ILE A 81 -12.23 15.82 0.97
N LYS A 82 -12.60 15.57 -0.31
CA LYS A 82 -13.84 14.85 -0.64
C LYS A 82 -13.62 13.36 -0.84
N ASP A 83 -12.51 13.00 -1.46
CA ASP A 83 -12.28 11.64 -1.97
C ASP A 83 -11.19 10.90 -1.19
N ASP A 84 -10.57 11.55 -0.18
CA ASP A 84 -9.38 11.07 0.53
C ASP A 84 -8.23 10.72 -0.42
N VAL A 85 -8.14 11.37 -1.59
CA VAL A 85 -7.10 11.12 -2.60
C VAL A 85 -5.96 12.12 -2.46
N SER A 86 -4.73 11.61 -2.31
CA SER A 86 -3.52 12.43 -2.25
C SER A 86 -2.64 12.22 -3.49
N LEU A 87 -2.77 13.12 -4.46
CA LEU A 87 -1.96 13.08 -5.69
C LEU A 87 -0.46 13.34 -5.42
N SER A 88 -0.12 14.10 -4.39
CA SER A 88 1.28 14.34 -4.01
C SER A 88 1.93 13.07 -3.50
N ARG A 89 1.21 12.30 -2.67
CA ARG A 89 1.64 10.99 -2.20
C ARG A 89 1.83 10.01 -3.36
N GLU A 90 0.84 9.87 -4.24
CA GLU A 90 0.94 8.95 -5.38
C GLU A 90 2.16 9.25 -6.26
N LYS A 91 2.46 10.53 -6.50
CA LYS A 91 3.66 10.93 -7.28
C LYS A 91 4.96 10.47 -6.61
N VAL A 92 5.07 10.60 -5.29
CA VAL A 92 6.25 10.16 -4.53
C VAL A 92 6.34 8.63 -4.54
N GLU A 93 5.23 7.92 -4.35
CA GLU A 93 5.21 6.46 -4.34
C GLU A 93 5.57 5.85 -5.71
N ILE A 94 5.13 6.46 -6.82
CA ILE A 94 5.55 6.05 -8.17
C ILE A 94 7.07 6.16 -8.32
N LYS A 95 7.66 7.28 -7.88
CA LYS A 95 9.11 7.49 -7.95
C LYS A 95 9.88 6.51 -7.05
N LEU A 96 9.38 6.25 -5.84
CA LEU A 96 9.95 5.24 -4.93
C LEU A 96 9.91 3.84 -5.56
N LEU A 97 8.78 3.43 -6.14
CA LEU A 97 8.64 2.11 -6.76
C LEU A 97 9.53 1.97 -8.00
N ASN A 98 9.61 3.01 -8.85
CA ASN A 98 10.55 3.05 -9.98
C ASN A 98 11.99 2.86 -9.51
N TRP A 99 12.41 3.61 -8.47
CA TRP A 99 13.73 3.47 -7.89
C TRP A 99 13.98 2.06 -7.34
N SER A 100 12.97 1.46 -6.68
CA SER A 100 13.06 0.11 -6.13
C SER A 100 13.31 -0.93 -7.22
N ILE A 101 12.56 -0.83 -8.33
CA ILE A 101 12.69 -1.73 -9.48
C ILE A 101 14.08 -1.59 -10.10
N GLN A 102 14.54 -0.36 -10.33
CA GLN A 102 15.86 -0.08 -10.91
C GLN A 102 17.01 -0.62 -10.05
N ASN A 103 16.88 -0.51 -8.72
CA ASN A 103 17.93 -0.88 -7.77
C ASN A 103 17.72 -2.27 -7.15
N LYS A 104 16.72 -3.04 -7.63
CA LYS A 104 16.35 -4.37 -7.13
C LYS A 104 16.14 -4.40 -5.60
N LYS A 105 15.50 -3.36 -5.07
CA LYS A 105 15.21 -3.24 -3.64
C LYS A 105 13.86 -3.89 -3.31
N PRO A 106 13.74 -4.60 -2.18
CA PRO A 106 12.49 -5.21 -1.74
C PRO A 106 11.41 -4.17 -1.44
N VAL A 107 10.17 -4.52 -1.74
CA VAL A 107 8.97 -3.69 -1.52
C VAL A 107 7.90 -4.49 -0.80
N ILE A 108 7.28 -3.89 0.21
CA ILE A 108 6.04 -4.37 0.84
C ILE A 108 4.98 -3.29 0.65
N GLY A 109 3.77 -3.69 0.25
CA GLY A 109 2.62 -2.80 0.20
C GLY A 109 1.52 -3.30 1.13
N VAL A 110 0.99 -2.43 1.99
CA VAL A 110 -0.07 -2.78 2.95
C VAL A 110 -1.33 -1.97 2.67
N CYS A 111 -2.47 -2.65 2.59
CA CYS A 111 -3.78 -2.04 2.32
C CYS A 111 -3.75 -1.17 1.05
N LYS A 112 -3.81 0.16 1.17
CA LYS A 112 -3.67 1.07 0.02
C LYS A 112 -2.31 0.90 -0.69
N GLY A 113 -1.24 0.58 0.03
CA GLY A 113 0.06 0.28 -0.57
C GLY A 113 0.03 -0.93 -1.49
N MET A 114 -0.67 -2.00 -1.09
CA MET A 114 -0.90 -3.18 -1.93
C MET A 114 -1.71 -2.79 -3.18
N GLN A 115 -2.82 -2.07 -2.98
CA GLN A 115 -3.65 -1.60 -4.08
C GLN A 115 -2.86 -0.69 -5.06
N PHE A 116 -1.94 0.12 -4.54
CA PHE A 116 -1.08 0.98 -5.34
C PHE A 116 -0.13 0.15 -6.22
N ILE A 117 0.49 -0.90 -5.68
CA ILE A 117 1.37 -1.79 -6.44
C ILE A 117 0.58 -2.50 -7.56
N ASN A 118 -0.61 -3.02 -7.27
CA ASN A 118 -1.45 -3.62 -8.31
C ASN A 118 -1.78 -2.60 -9.41
N SER A 119 -2.15 -1.38 -9.01
CA SER A 119 -2.46 -0.28 -9.92
C SER A 119 -1.27 0.13 -10.80
N TYR A 120 -0.06 0.15 -10.22
CA TYR A 120 1.18 0.46 -10.92
C TYR A 120 1.49 -0.56 -12.03
N PHE A 121 1.18 -1.84 -11.80
CA PHE A 121 1.32 -2.90 -12.80
C PHE A 121 0.06 -3.10 -13.65
N ASP A 122 -0.74 -2.05 -13.87
CA ASP A 122 -1.94 -2.06 -14.72
C ASP A 122 -3.10 -2.97 -14.24
N GLY A 123 -3.02 -3.52 -13.04
CA GLY A 123 -4.14 -4.22 -12.39
C GLY A 123 -5.22 -3.24 -11.93
N LYS A 124 -6.48 -3.67 -11.90
CA LYS A 124 -7.65 -2.85 -11.57
C LYS A 124 -8.13 -3.06 -10.13
N GLN A 125 -9.04 -2.21 -9.67
CA GLN A 125 -9.70 -2.34 -8.38
C GLN A 125 -11.22 -2.30 -8.53
N GLY A 126 -11.94 -2.80 -7.54
CA GLY A 126 -13.40 -2.71 -7.45
C GLY A 126 -13.85 -2.20 -6.10
N LEU A 127 -15.05 -1.64 -6.05
CA LEU A 127 -15.77 -1.53 -4.78
C LEU A 127 -16.02 -2.94 -4.26
N ILE A 128 -15.66 -3.18 -3.01
CA ILE A 128 -16.06 -4.40 -2.32
C ILE A 128 -17.36 -4.18 -1.59
N ASN A 129 -18.04 -5.27 -1.26
CA ASN A 129 -19.25 -5.20 -0.46
C ASN A 129 -18.89 -4.75 0.97
N ALA A 130 -19.13 -3.46 1.25
CA ALA A 130 -18.82 -2.84 2.55
C ALA A 130 -19.46 -3.58 3.74
N SER A 131 -20.62 -4.22 3.54
CA SER A 131 -21.31 -4.97 4.60
C SER A 131 -20.58 -6.23 5.07
N LYS A 132 -19.66 -6.77 4.26
CA LYS A 132 -18.91 -8.01 4.56
C LYS A 132 -17.47 -7.76 5.04
N HIS A 133 -16.80 -6.73 4.53
CA HIS A 133 -15.35 -6.57 4.75
C HIS A 133 -14.97 -5.35 5.60
N VAL A 134 -15.74 -4.25 5.62
CA VAL A 134 -15.29 -3.03 6.30
C VAL A 134 -15.54 -3.13 7.81
N ASN A 135 -14.50 -2.88 8.63
CA ASN A 135 -14.51 -2.93 10.09
C ASN A 135 -14.84 -4.33 10.67
N LYS A 136 -14.44 -5.40 10.00
CA LYS A 136 -14.63 -6.77 10.47
C LYS A 136 -13.32 -7.54 10.46
N MET A 137 -13.23 -8.50 11.37
CA MET A 137 -12.26 -9.57 11.26
C MET A 137 -12.80 -10.60 10.28
N HIS A 138 -11.98 -11.06 9.34
CA HIS A 138 -12.34 -12.15 8.43
C HIS A 138 -11.21 -13.17 8.32
N GLU A 139 -11.54 -14.34 7.78
CA GLU A 139 -10.55 -15.38 7.50
C GLU A 139 -9.94 -15.16 6.12
N VAL A 140 -8.61 -15.17 6.07
CA VAL A 140 -7.82 -15.17 4.83
C VAL A 140 -7.16 -16.52 4.68
N LYS A 141 -7.27 -17.13 3.50
CA LYS A 141 -6.69 -18.43 3.18
C LYS A 141 -5.47 -18.26 2.30
N PHE A 142 -4.34 -18.80 2.73
CA PHE A 142 -3.12 -18.81 1.93
C PHE A 142 -3.22 -19.89 0.86
N ILE A 143 -2.77 -19.57 -0.35
CA ILE A 143 -2.76 -20.49 -1.49
C ILE A 143 -1.34 -20.72 -2.05
N ASP A 144 -0.37 -19.96 -1.54
CA ASP A 144 1.04 -20.10 -1.85
C ASP A 144 1.73 -20.95 -0.78
N LYS A 145 2.52 -21.95 -1.21
CA LYS A 145 3.14 -22.94 -0.32
C LYS A 145 4.08 -22.32 0.71
N GLU A 146 4.88 -21.35 0.30
CA GLU A 146 5.85 -20.69 1.18
C GLU A 146 5.10 -19.95 2.30
N PHE A 147 4.01 -19.27 1.96
CA PHE A 147 3.19 -18.58 2.96
C PHE A 147 2.38 -19.53 3.83
N ILE A 148 1.94 -20.69 3.32
CA ILE A 148 1.31 -21.74 4.13
C ILE A 148 2.30 -22.29 5.16
N GLU A 149 3.57 -22.49 4.80
CA GLU A 149 4.59 -22.98 5.74
C GLU A 149 4.88 -21.97 6.86
N ILE A 150 4.84 -20.67 6.55
CA ILE A 150 5.13 -19.59 7.51
C ILE A 150 3.92 -19.27 8.40
N TYR A 151 2.73 -19.14 7.81
CA TYR A 151 1.53 -18.62 8.46
C TYR A 151 0.44 -19.66 8.71
N GLY A 152 0.61 -20.90 8.23
CA GLY A 152 -0.46 -21.90 8.20
C GLY A 152 -1.45 -21.67 7.07
N GLU A 153 -2.49 -22.51 7.01
CA GLU A 153 -3.48 -22.48 5.91
C GLU A 153 -4.36 -21.22 5.92
N SER A 154 -4.65 -20.67 7.09
CA SER A 154 -5.46 -19.46 7.22
C SER A 154 -5.10 -18.60 8.43
N GLN A 155 -5.47 -17.33 8.36
CA GLN A 155 -5.28 -16.33 9.42
C GLN A 155 -6.53 -15.45 9.54
N ILE A 156 -6.78 -14.95 10.76
CA ILE A 156 -7.84 -13.96 11.00
C ILE A 156 -7.22 -12.57 10.97
N VAL A 157 -7.63 -11.74 10.01
CA VAL A 157 -7.09 -10.39 9.82
C VAL A 157 -8.20 -9.35 9.90
N ASN A 158 -7.81 -8.10 10.16
CA ASN A 158 -8.69 -6.96 10.11
C ASN A 158 -8.87 -6.45 8.67
N SER A 159 -10.02 -5.85 8.37
CA SER A 159 -10.25 -5.21 7.07
C SER A 159 -10.88 -3.82 7.23
N TYR A 160 -10.22 -2.83 6.61
CA TYR A 160 -10.55 -1.40 6.71
C TYR A 160 -10.64 -0.72 5.34
N HIS A 161 -10.75 -1.47 4.25
CA HIS A 161 -10.73 -0.94 2.89
C HIS A 161 -12.11 -1.02 2.23
N ASN A 162 -12.52 0.04 1.53
CA ASN A 162 -13.75 0.07 0.73
C ASN A 162 -13.55 -0.48 -0.70
N PHE A 163 -12.29 -0.78 -1.05
CA PHE A 163 -11.87 -1.28 -2.35
C PHE A 163 -11.12 -2.59 -2.19
N GLY A 164 -11.26 -3.47 -3.18
CA GLY A 164 -10.61 -4.77 -3.22
C GLY A 164 -10.18 -5.13 -4.63
N ILE A 165 -9.39 -6.19 -4.71
CA ILE A 165 -8.82 -6.71 -5.94
C ILE A 165 -9.36 -8.11 -6.11
N ASN A 166 -10.42 -8.26 -6.90
CA ASN A 166 -10.81 -9.59 -7.37
C ASN A 166 -9.68 -10.17 -8.25
N GLN A 167 -9.52 -11.49 -8.28
CA GLN A 167 -8.51 -12.18 -9.11
C GLN A 167 -8.51 -11.71 -10.58
N LYS A 168 -9.67 -11.45 -11.19
CA LYS A 168 -9.78 -10.94 -12.57
C LYS A 168 -9.22 -9.53 -12.77
N LYS A 169 -9.02 -8.81 -11.68
CA LYS A 169 -8.51 -7.43 -11.65
C LYS A 169 -7.06 -7.38 -11.17
N LEU A 170 -6.49 -8.50 -10.72
CA LEU A 170 -5.07 -8.56 -10.39
C LEU A 170 -4.25 -8.39 -11.67
N SER A 171 -3.16 -7.63 -11.59
CA SER A 171 -2.22 -7.51 -12.70
C SER A 171 -1.66 -8.88 -13.11
N PRO A 172 -1.45 -9.14 -14.41
CA PRO A 172 -0.78 -10.37 -14.87
C PRO A 172 0.70 -10.47 -14.44
N LYS A 173 1.28 -9.39 -13.88
CA LYS A 173 2.63 -9.40 -13.30
C LYS A 173 2.65 -9.81 -11.83
N LEU A 174 1.48 -10.09 -11.24
CA LEU A 174 1.31 -10.42 -9.83
C LEU A 174 0.64 -11.79 -9.69
N ILE A 175 1.07 -12.56 -8.70
CA ILE A 175 0.55 -13.88 -8.36
C ILE A 175 -0.16 -13.75 -7.01
N PRO A 176 -1.45 -14.11 -6.90
CA PRO A 176 -2.15 -14.07 -5.62
C PRO A 176 -1.53 -15.10 -4.67
N THR A 177 -1.35 -14.72 -3.41
CA THR A 177 -0.77 -15.57 -2.38
C THR A 177 -1.74 -15.88 -1.25
N SER A 178 -2.79 -15.07 -1.11
CA SER A 178 -3.93 -15.36 -0.25
C SER A 178 -5.23 -14.77 -0.78
N ILE A 179 -6.34 -15.35 -0.36
CA ILE A 179 -7.70 -14.99 -0.79
C ILE A 179 -8.67 -14.99 0.39
N SER A 180 -9.68 -14.13 0.31
CA SER A 180 -10.90 -14.19 1.13
C SER A 180 -12.11 -14.08 0.21
N ASP A 181 -13.03 -15.04 0.29
CA ASP A 181 -14.13 -15.20 -0.66
C ASP A 181 -13.62 -15.21 -2.14
N ASN A 182 -13.80 -14.09 -2.86
CA ASN A 182 -13.36 -13.90 -4.24
C ASN A 182 -12.34 -12.75 -4.39
N GLU A 183 -11.86 -12.19 -3.28
CA GLU A 183 -10.93 -11.08 -3.23
C GLU A 183 -9.52 -11.57 -2.93
N VAL A 184 -8.53 -10.96 -3.58
CA VAL A 184 -7.11 -11.17 -3.34
C VAL A 184 -6.70 -10.29 -2.15
N GLU A 185 -6.20 -10.93 -1.10
CA GLU A 185 -5.81 -10.28 0.16
C GLU A 185 -4.29 -10.12 0.27
N SER A 186 -3.52 -10.89 -0.50
CA SER A 186 -2.09 -10.66 -0.72
C SER A 186 -1.63 -11.22 -2.06
N PHE A 187 -0.54 -10.67 -2.59
CA PHE A 187 0.11 -11.15 -3.82
C PHE A 187 1.63 -10.92 -3.76
N LYS A 188 2.36 -11.61 -4.64
CA LYS A 188 3.77 -11.35 -4.93
C LYS A 188 4.00 -11.06 -6.41
N HIS A 189 5.12 -10.43 -6.76
CA HIS A 189 5.50 -10.26 -8.16
C HIS A 189 5.95 -11.61 -8.75
N ILE A 190 5.71 -11.84 -10.05
CA ILE A 190 6.07 -13.08 -10.76
C ILE A 190 7.57 -13.46 -10.72
N ASN A 191 8.43 -12.50 -10.37
CA ASN A 191 9.89 -12.66 -10.35
C ASN A 191 10.45 -12.71 -8.92
N ASN A 192 9.58 -12.88 -7.91
CA ASN A 192 9.98 -13.11 -6.52
C ASN A 192 9.98 -14.60 -6.22
#